data_AF-A0A6N7W940-F1
#
_entry.id   AF-A0A6N7W940-F1
#
_cell.length_a   1.000
_cell.length_b   1.000
_cell.length_c   1.000
_cell.angle_alpha   90.00
_cell.angle_beta   90.00
_cell.angle_gamma   90.00
#
_symmetry.space_group_name_H-M   'P 1'
#
loop_
_entity.id
_entity.type
_entity.pdbx_description
1 polymer ?
#
loop_
_entity_poly.entity_id
_entity_poly.type
_entity_poly.pdbx_seq_one_letter_code
_entity_poly.pdbx_strand_id
1 'polypeptide(L)'
;MVTKQPLTVTEALNEIILVELRRHGISHTNMARTLGIGRDTFARRLDGPHGFTGAELERIASSLGTTPSRLLSLAEIRSLASQAVSA
;
A
#
# COMPACT_ATOMS: atom_id res chain seq x y z
N MET A 1 25.72 -11.36 1.50
CA MET A 1 24.89 -10.61 0.53
C MET A 1 23.44 -10.94 0.86
N VAL A 2 22.66 -10.00 1.39
CA VAL A 2 21.23 -10.22 1.60
C VAL A 2 20.59 -10.04 0.24
N THR A 3 20.20 -11.15 -0.41
CA THR A 3 19.33 -11.12 -1.58
C THR A 3 18.00 -10.52 -1.12
N LYS A 4 17.74 -9.24 -1.46
CA LYS A 4 16.39 -8.69 -1.28
C LYS A 4 15.48 -9.50 -2.19
N GLN A 5 14.56 -10.27 -1.61
CA GLN A 5 13.51 -10.92 -2.38
C GLN A 5 12.70 -9.85 -3.14
N PRO A 6 12.24 -10.16 -4.37
CA PRO A 6 11.39 -9.25 -5.10
C PRO A 6 10.07 -9.03 -4.36
N LEU A 7 9.56 -7.80 -4.44
CA LEU A 7 8.32 -7.41 -3.76
C LEU A 7 7.14 -8.13 -4.41
N THR A 8 6.26 -8.70 -3.58
CA THR A 8 4.93 -9.12 -4.01
C THR A 8 4.09 -7.90 -4.39
N VAL A 9 3.01 -8.11 -5.15
CA VAL A 9 2.07 -7.03 -5.50
C VAL A 9 1.46 -6.39 -4.24
N THR A 10 1.18 -7.18 -3.20
CA THR A 10 0.64 -6.67 -1.93
C THR A 10 1.64 -5.75 -1.22
N GLU A 11 2.91 -6.15 -1.13
CA GLU A 11 3.95 -5.32 -0.51
C GLU A 11 4.19 -4.04 -1.33
N ALA A 12 4.22 -4.15 -2.65
CA ALA A 12 4.33 -3.00 -3.54
C ALA A 12 3.14 -2.04 -3.39
N LEU A 13 1.92 -2.57 -3.24
CA LEU A 13 0.72 -1.78 -2.99
C LEU A 13 0.80 -1.05 -1.66
N ASN A 14 1.24 -1.72 -0.59
CA ASN A 14 1.41 -1.11 0.73
C ASN A 14 2.43 0.04 0.69
N GLU A 15 3.55 -0.14 -0.01
CA GLU A 15 4.55 0.92 -0.19
C GLU A 15 3.96 2.12 -0.96
N ILE A 16 3.17 1.87 -2.00
CA ILE A 16 2.51 2.95 -2.76
C ILE A 16 1.51 3.70 -1.87
N ILE A 17 0.69 2.99 -1.10
CA ILE A 17 -0.24 3.62 -0.16
C ILE A 17 0.53 4.49 0.84
N LEU A 18 1.65 4.00 1.39
CA LEU A 18 2.49 4.77 2.31
C LEU A 18 3.06 6.05 1.66
N VAL A 19 3.56 5.94 0.43
CA VAL A 19 4.10 7.09 -0.33
C VAL A 19 3.00 8.11 -0.58
N GLU A 20 1.82 7.68 -1.02
CA GLU A 20 0.70 8.58 -1.31
C GLU A 20 0.15 9.23 -0.04
N LEU A 21 0.06 8.51 1.08
CA LEU A 21 -0.30 9.10 2.37
C LEU A 21 0.64 10.24 2.76
N ARG A 22 1.96 10.03 2.62
CA ARG A 22 2.97 11.06 2.90
C ARG A 22 2.83 12.25 1.96
N ARG A 23 2.63 11.99 0.66
CA ARG A 23 2.45 13.02 -0.37
C ARG A 23 1.22 13.90 -0.11
N HIS A 24 0.14 13.30 0.35
CA HIS A 24 -1.12 13.98 0.68
C HIS A 24 -1.17 14.54 2.12
N GLY A 25 -0.12 14.35 2.92
CA GLY A 25 -0.09 14.79 4.32
C GLY A 25 -1.10 14.06 5.22
N ILE A 26 -1.56 12.88 4.83
CA ILE A 26 -2.53 12.08 5.59
C ILE A 26 -1.78 11.23 6.60
N SER A 27 -2.08 11.44 7.89
CA SER A 27 -1.50 10.63 8.97
C SER A 27 -2.09 9.22 8.99
N HIS A 28 -1.30 8.25 9.49
CA HIS A 28 -1.75 6.87 9.70
C HIS A 28 -2.98 6.81 10.62
N THR A 29 -3.04 7.68 11.64
CA THR A 29 -4.19 7.78 12.55
C THR A 29 -5.46 8.21 11.82
N ASN A 30 -5.36 9.19 10.92
CA ASN A 30 -6.51 9.64 10.15
C ASN A 30 -6.98 8.56 9.17
N MET A 31 -6.06 7.90 8.46
CA MET A 31 -6.42 6.82 7.55
C MET A 31 -7.04 5.63 8.30
N ALA A 32 -6.46 5.22 9.43
CA ALA A 32 -7.01 4.16 10.26
C ALA A 32 -8.44 4.48 10.73
N ARG A 33 -8.71 5.74 11.11
CA ARG A 33 -10.05 6.22 11.45
C ARG A 33 -11.03 6.10 10.27
N THR A 34 -10.62 6.50 9.07
CA THR A 34 -11.44 6.33 7.84
C THR A 34 -11.81 4.87 7.58
N LEU A 35 -10.91 3.96 7.90
CA LEU A 35 -11.12 2.53 7.74
C LEU A 35 -11.92 1.88 8.89
N GLY A 36 -12.08 2.58 10.02
CA GLY A 36 -12.72 2.05 11.21
C GLY A 36 -11.87 1.01 11.95
N ILE A 37 -10.55 1.07 11.80
CA ILE A 37 -9.60 0.14 12.45
C ILE A 37 -8.64 0.89 13.37
N GLY A 38 -7.97 0.17 14.27
CA GLY A 38 -6.92 0.73 15.12
C GLY A 38 -5.70 1.17 14.31
N ARG A 39 -5.03 2.25 14.73
CA ARG A 39 -3.78 2.75 14.11
C ARG A 39 -2.72 1.65 14.01
N ASP A 40 -2.56 0.85 15.06
CA ASP A 40 -1.55 -0.22 15.07
C ASP A 40 -1.91 -1.35 14.12
N THR A 41 -3.20 -1.67 13.97
CA THR A 41 -3.68 -2.62 12.96
C THR A 41 -3.39 -2.10 11.55
N PHE A 42 -3.62 -0.81 11.31
CA PHE A 42 -3.30 -0.18 10.03
C PHE A 42 -1.80 -0.23 9.72
N ALA A 43 -0.95 0.12 10.68
CA ALA A 43 0.50 0.05 10.53
C ALA A 43 0.98 -1.39 10.25
N ARG A 44 0.49 -2.37 11.01
CA ARG A 44 0.83 -3.79 10.78
C ARG A 44 0.41 -4.31 9.41
N ARG A 45 -0.68 -3.79 8.83
CA ARG A 45 -1.10 -4.16 7.47
C ARG A 45 -0.20 -3.55 6.41
N LEU A 46 0.26 -2.31 6.60
CA LEU A 46 1.24 -1.69 5.71
C LEU A 46 2.59 -2.41 5.74
N ASP A 47 3.02 -2.86 6.92
CA ASP A 47 4.30 -3.54 7.10
C ASP A 47 4.24 -5.06 6.85
N GLY A 48 3.03 -5.62 6.73
CA GLY A 48 2.78 -7.05 6.70
C GLY A 48 2.39 -7.60 5.32
N PRO A 49 2.33 -8.93 5.18
CA PRO A 49 1.95 -9.60 3.93
C PRO A 49 0.43 -9.52 3.65
N HIS A 50 -0.35 -9.05 4.62
CA HIS A 50 -1.81 -8.96 4.53
C HIS A 50 -2.21 -7.57 4.05
N GLY A 51 -2.74 -7.51 2.83
CA GLY A 51 -3.24 -6.29 2.23
C GLY A 51 -4.59 -5.83 2.79
N PHE A 52 -5.21 -4.89 2.06
CA PHE A 52 -6.52 -4.34 2.35
C PHE A 52 -7.60 -5.10 1.57
N THR A 53 -8.79 -5.21 2.14
CA THR A 53 -9.97 -5.70 1.40
C THR A 53 -10.35 -4.71 0.29
N GLY A 54 -11.15 -5.15 -0.69
CA GLY A 54 -11.61 -4.26 -1.78
C GLY A 54 -12.31 -2.98 -1.27
N ALA A 55 -13.21 -3.12 -0.30
CA ALA A 55 -13.92 -1.97 0.29
C ALA A 55 -13.02 -1.04 1.13
N GLU A 56 -11.93 -1.56 1.72
CA GLU A 56 -10.94 -0.73 2.39
C GLU A 56 -10.05 -0.01 1.37
N LEU A 57 -9.66 -0.69 0.29
CA LEU A 57 -8.88 -0.10 -0.80
C LEU A 57 -9.66 1.01 -1.51
N GLU A 58 -10.97 0.84 -1.71
CA GLU A 58 -11.86 1.90 -2.20
C GLU A 58 -11.85 3.15 -1.32
N ARG A 59 -11.92 2.97 0.01
CA ARG A 59 -11.88 4.09 0.96
C ARG A 59 -10.51 4.77 1.01
N ILE A 60 -9.43 3.99 0.94
CA ILE A 60 -8.06 4.53 0.85
C ILE A 60 -7.90 5.35 -0.43
N ALA A 61 -8.26 4.76 -1.57
CA ALA A 61 -8.15 5.43 -2.87
C ALA A 61 -8.97 6.72 -2.92
N SER A 62 -10.21 6.68 -2.41
CA SER A 62 -11.08 7.87 -2.33
C SER A 62 -10.46 8.97 -1.48
N SER A 63 -9.88 8.61 -0.33
CA SER A 63 -9.21 9.57 0.57
C SER A 63 -7.93 10.16 -0.03
N LEU A 64 -7.28 9.43 -0.93
CA LEU A 64 -6.11 9.89 -1.69
C LEU A 64 -6.50 10.62 -2.98
N GLY A 65 -7.79 10.75 -3.31
CA GLY A 65 -8.26 11.37 -4.55
C GLY A 65 -7.87 10.56 -5.81
N THR A 66 -7.84 9.22 -5.69
CA THR A 66 -7.50 8.30 -6.79
C THR A 66 -8.47 7.12 -6.84
N THR A 67 -8.18 6.13 -7.70
CA THR A 67 -8.98 4.90 -7.83
C THR A 67 -8.20 3.67 -7.36
N PRO A 68 -8.90 2.60 -6.89
CA PRO A 68 -8.25 1.33 -6.55
C PRO A 68 -7.44 0.74 -7.71
N SER A 69 -7.99 0.82 -8.93
CA SER A 69 -7.33 0.34 -10.15
C SER A 69 -5.99 1.06 -10.38
N ARG A 70 -5.92 2.36 -10.13
CA ARG A 70 -4.67 3.11 -10.28
C ARG A 70 -3.61 2.66 -9.29
N LEU A 71 -3.99 2.44 -8.03
CA LEU A 71 -3.06 1.95 -6.99
C LEU A 71 -2.55 0.54 -7.33
N LEU A 72 -3.45 -0.35 -7.77
CA LEU A 72 -3.10 -1.72 -8.17
C LEU A 72 -2.17 -1.74 -9.38
N SER A 73 -2.47 -0.98 -10.44
CA SER A 73 -1.58 -0.92 -11.62
C SER A 73 -0.18 -0.40 -11.26
N LEU A 74 -0.08 0.60 -10.38
CA LEU A 74 1.22 1.07 -9.90
C LEU A 74 1.95 -0.01 -9.09
N ALA A 75 1.22 -0.80 -8.30
CA ALA A 75 1.77 -1.89 -7.51
C ALA A 75 2.31 -3.02 -8.38
N GLU A 76 1.56 -3.39 -9.43
CA GLU A 76 1.99 -4.38 -10.42
C GLU A 76 3.27 -3.94 -11.12
N ILE A 77 3.32 -2.70 -11.63
CA ILE A 77 4.52 -2.13 -12.28
C ILE A 77 5.72 -2.19 -11.32
N ARG A 78 5.53 -1.81 -10.05
CA ARG A 78 6.60 -1.81 -9.06
C ARG A 78 7.07 -3.21 -8.69
N SER A 79 6.15 -4.17 -8.53
CA SER A 79 6.48 -5.57 -8.28
C SER A 79 7.30 -6.15 -9.43
N LEU A 80 6.87 -5.94 -10.68
CA LEU A 80 7.60 -6.37 -11.88
C LEU A 80 8.99 -5.74 -11.97
N ALA A 81 9.09 -4.43 -11.71
CA ALA A 81 10.39 -3.75 -11.68
C ALA A 81 11.34 -4.32 -10.62
N SER A 82 10.82 -4.71 -9.44
CA SER A 82 11.64 -5.33 -8.39
C SER A 82 12.16 -6.72 -8.77
N GLN A 83 11.39 -7.48 -9.54
CA GLN A 83 11.78 -8.79 -10.06
C GLN A 83 12.90 -8.65 -11.11
N ALA A 84 12.80 -7.67 -12.00
CA ALA A 84 13.80 -7.42 -13.04
C ALA A 84 15.17 -7.00 -12.47
N VAL A 85 15.22 -6.37 -11.29
CA VAL A 85 16.47 -5.97 -10.62
C VAL A 85 17.10 -7.13 -9.83
N SER A 86 16.32 -8.18 -9.53
CA SER A 86 16.78 -9.32 -8.72
C SER A 86 17.19 -10.54 -9.55
N ALA A 87 17.01 -10.49 -10.88
CA ALA A 87 17.40 -11.51 -11.85
C ALA A 87 18.79 -11.21 -12.43
#